data_AF-M7ZTD5-F1
#
_entry.id   AF-M7ZTD5-F1
#
_cell.length_a   1.000
_cell.length_b   1.000
_cell.length_c   1.000
_cell.angle_alpha   90.00
_cell.angle_beta   90.00
_cell.angle_gamma   90.00
#
_symmetry.space_group_name_H-M   'P 1'
#
loop_
_entity.id
_entity.type
_entity.pdbx_description
1 polymer ?
#
loop_
_entity_poly.entity_id
_entity_poly.type
_entity_poly.pdbx_seq_one_letter_code
_entity_poly.pdbx_strand_id
1 'polypeptide(L)'
;MGISVHLPAFAFVSLKAVVRELETDPCFNSGRGSALTRAGTVEMEASIMDGHGRRCGAVSGVSTVRNPVSLARRVMDKSPHSYLAFDGAEDFAREQGLEVVDNSYFITEENRLDEGFAGLIAVSGTGEVAYGFNCTGMFRGCATEDGFMEVGIWE
;
A
#
# COMPACT_ATOMS: atom_id res chain seq x y z
N MET A 1 4.91 9.69 -18.94
CA MET A 1 4.32 8.86 -20.01
C MET A 1 4.09 7.49 -19.39
N GLY A 2 2.85 7.07 -19.13
CA GLY A 2 2.59 5.90 -18.29
C GLY A 2 2.85 4.59 -19.02
N ILE A 3 3.60 3.67 -18.40
CA ILE A 3 3.71 2.28 -18.87
C ILE A 3 2.54 1.49 -18.28
N SER A 4 1.73 0.88 -19.15
CA SER A 4 0.66 -0.03 -18.75
C SER A 4 1.15 -1.47 -18.87
N VAL A 5 1.16 -2.21 -17.76
CA VAL A 5 1.57 -3.61 -17.72
C VAL A 5 0.33 -4.50 -17.78
N HIS A 6 0.17 -5.26 -18.87
CA HIS A 6 -0.93 -6.19 -19.04
C HIS A 6 -0.55 -7.56 -18.46
N LEU A 7 -1.09 -7.92 -17.30
CA LEU A 7 -0.89 -9.24 -16.70
C LEU A 7 -1.90 -10.24 -17.29
N PRO A 8 -1.48 -11.44 -17.72
CA PRO A 8 -2.38 -12.43 -18.30
C PRO A 8 -3.37 -12.98 -17.26
N ALA A 9 -4.61 -13.20 -17.69
CA ALA A 9 -5.78 -13.60 -16.87
C ALA A 9 -5.66 -14.93 -16.09
N PHE A 10 -4.53 -15.64 -16.19
CA PHE A 10 -4.31 -16.95 -15.54
C PHE A 10 -3.34 -16.94 -14.35
N ALA A 11 -2.81 -15.77 -13.96
CA ALA A 11 -2.01 -15.68 -12.75
C ALA A 11 -2.93 -15.47 -11.54
N PHE A 12 -3.30 -16.55 -10.83
CA PHE A 12 -3.93 -16.52 -9.50
C PHE A 12 -2.96 -15.99 -8.43
N VAL A 13 -2.33 -14.83 -8.68
CA VAL A 13 -1.51 -14.15 -7.68
C VAL A 13 -2.47 -13.33 -6.82
N SER A 14 -2.50 -13.62 -5.52
CA SER A 14 -3.26 -12.82 -4.55
C SER A 14 -2.81 -11.36 -4.65
N LEU A 15 -3.74 -10.39 -4.74
CA LEU A 15 -3.42 -8.95 -4.73
C LEU A 15 -2.46 -8.58 -3.59
N LYS A 16 -2.61 -9.22 -2.43
CA LYS A 16 -1.69 -9.06 -1.30
C LYS A 16 -0.25 -9.46 -1.65
N ALA A 17 -0.05 -10.54 -2.39
CA ALA A 17 1.28 -11.00 -2.79
C ALA A 17 1.92 -10.00 -3.76
N VAL A 18 1.16 -9.47 -4.73
CA VAL A 18 1.65 -8.40 -5.62
C VAL A 18 2.09 -7.19 -4.81
N VAL A 19 1.24 -6.69 -3.92
CA VAL A 19 1.57 -5.49 -3.12
C VAL A 19 2.77 -5.72 -2.21
N ARG A 20 2.97 -6.93 -1.68
CA ARG A 20 4.16 -7.25 -0.87
C ARG A 20 5.47 -7.17 -1.67
N GLU A 21 5.45 -7.59 -2.94
CA GLU A 21 6.63 -7.45 -3.80
C GLU A 21 6.94 -5.97 -4.04
N LEU A 22 5.91 -5.16 -4.31
CA LEU A 22 6.06 -3.70 -4.47
C LEU A 22 6.54 -3.02 -3.19
N GLU A 23 6.03 -3.42 -2.03
CA GLU A 23 6.50 -2.92 -0.71
C GLU A 23 7.95 -3.31 -0.39
N THR A 24 8.52 -4.29 -1.11
CA THR A 24 9.89 -4.77 -0.88
C THR A 24 10.89 -4.10 -1.83
N ASP A 25 10.44 -3.70 -3.02
CA ASP A 25 11.27 -3.08 -4.03
C ASP A 25 11.46 -1.58 -3.76
N PRO A 26 12.70 -1.13 -3.51
CA PRO A 26 13.01 0.25 -3.16
C PRO A 26 12.66 1.28 -4.24
N CYS A 27 12.41 0.83 -5.47
CA CYS A 27 11.98 1.72 -6.55
C CYS A 27 10.56 2.25 -6.35
N PHE A 28 9.78 1.69 -5.42
CA PHE A 28 8.40 2.06 -5.20
C PHE A 28 8.21 2.89 -3.93
N ASN A 29 7.34 3.90 -4.03
CA ASN A 29 6.89 4.69 -2.88
C ASN A 29 5.87 3.90 -2.02
N SER A 30 6.28 2.74 -1.51
CA SER A 30 5.50 1.86 -0.64
C SER A 30 6.45 0.93 0.10
N GLY A 31 6.26 0.74 1.41
CA GLY A 31 7.18 -0.11 2.16
C GLY A 31 8.61 0.45 2.10
N ARG A 32 9.56 -0.37 1.63
CA ARG A 32 10.93 0.09 1.39
C ARG A 32 10.94 1.01 0.17
N GLY A 33 11.41 2.24 0.33
CA GLY A 33 11.33 3.28 -0.71
C GLY A 33 10.20 4.30 -0.46
N SER A 34 9.43 4.15 0.61
CA SER A 34 8.39 5.13 0.97
C SER A 34 8.93 6.53 1.25
N ALA A 35 8.25 7.52 0.71
CA ALA A 35 8.57 8.93 0.85
C ALA A 35 8.82 9.35 2.31
N LEU A 36 9.78 10.24 2.50
CA LEU A 36 10.11 10.75 3.82
C LEU A 36 9.06 11.74 4.33
N THR A 37 8.73 11.64 5.61
CA THR A 37 7.99 12.65 6.36
C THR A 37 8.84 13.92 6.51
N ARG A 38 8.23 15.00 7.03
CA ARG A 38 8.96 16.23 7.37
C ARG A 38 10.11 16.00 8.38
N ALA A 39 10.01 14.98 9.21
CA ALA A 39 11.05 14.62 10.18
C ALA A 39 12.18 13.79 9.57
N GLY A 40 12.11 13.44 8.28
CA GLY A 40 13.08 12.58 7.60
C GLY A 40 12.92 11.08 7.93
N THR A 41 11.78 10.68 8.48
CA THR A 41 11.42 9.28 8.78
C THR A 41 10.42 8.75 7.77
N VAL A 42 10.06 7.47 7.85
CA VAL A 42 8.99 6.86 7.03
C VAL A 42 7.77 6.55 7.87
N GLU A 43 6.59 6.95 7.39
CA GLU A 43 5.28 6.55 7.90
C GLU A 43 4.44 6.06 6.73
N MET A 44 3.78 4.91 6.89
CA MET A 44 3.11 4.21 5.81
C MET A 44 1.65 3.94 6.14
N GLU A 45 0.88 3.76 5.07
CA GLU A 45 -0.53 3.40 5.11
C GLU A 45 -0.79 2.27 4.14
N ALA A 46 -1.77 1.42 4.45
CA ALA A 46 -2.26 0.40 3.52
C ALA A 46 -3.69 0.03 3.83
N SER A 47 -4.44 -0.40 2.81
CA SER A 47 -5.78 -0.93 2.97
C SER A 47 -6.04 -2.10 2.03
N ILE A 48 -7.01 -2.93 2.40
CA ILE A 48 -7.50 -4.05 1.59
C ILE A 48 -9.00 -4.21 1.79
N MET A 49 -9.72 -4.54 0.72
CA MET A 49 -11.16 -4.77 0.72
C MET A 49 -11.50 -6.10 0.02
N ASP A 50 -12.51 -6.78 0.56
CA ASP A 50 -13.17 -7.96 -0.01
C ASP A 50 -14.62 -7.57 -0.32
N GLY A 51 -14.92 -7.36 -1.60
CA GLY A 51 -16.21 -6.85 -2.10
C GLY A 51 -17.36 -7.83 -1.84
N HIS A 52 -17.18 -9.09 -2.22
CA HIS A 52 -18.13 -10.17 -1.93
C HIS A 52 -18.48 -10.28 -0.44
N GLY A 53 -17.48 -10.23 0.44
CA GLY A 53 -17.68 -10.30 1.90
C GLY A 53 -18.11 -8.98 2.56
N ARG A 54 -18.02 -7.85 1.83
CA ARG A 54 -18.11 -6.49 2.38
C ARG A 54 -17.19 -6.27 3.60
N ARG A 55 -15.99 -6.86 3.56
CA ARG A 55 -14.99 -6.72 4.63
C ARG A 55 -13.87 -5.81 4.18
N CYS A 56 -13.27 -5.09 5.11
CA CYS A 56 -12.09 -4.29 4.84
C CYS A 56 -11.18 -4.24 6.06
N GLY A 57 -9.92 -3.93 5.80
CA GLY A 57 -8.93 -3.65 6.83
C GLY A 57 -7.95 -2.60 6.33
N ALA A 58 -7.58 -1.68 7.20
CA ALA A 58 -6.73 -0.56 6.86
C ALA A 58 -5.86 -0.14 8.06
N VAL A 59 -4.70 0.45 7.73
CA VAL A 59 -3.70 0.91 8.68
C VAL A 59 -3.11 2.24 8.24
N SER A 60 -2.73 3.08 9.20
CA SER A 60 -2.06 4.36 8.95
C SER A 60 -1.04 4.66 10.04
N GLY A 61 -0.03 5.45 9.71
CA GLY A 61 1.01 5.87 10.65
C GLY A 61 1.88 4.71 11.14
N VAL A 62 2.01 3.63 10.37
CA VAL A 62 2.92 2.53 10.71
C VAL A 62 4.32 2.83 10.19
N SER A 63 5.32 2.61 11.04
CA SER A 63 6.71 3.00 10.83
C SER A 63 7.68 1.83 10.98
N THR A 64 7.24 0.68 11.52
CA THR A 64 8.11 -0.49 11.74
C THR A 64 7.67 -1.74 10.98
N VAL A 65 6.42 -1.81 10.52
CA VAL A 65 5.88 -3.03 9.91
C VAL A 65 6.41 -3.20 8.50
N ARG A 66 7.15 -4.29 8.24
CA ARG A 66 7.85 -4.51 6.95
C ARG A 66 6.92 -4.45 5.74
N ASN A 67 5.69 -4.94 5.89
CA ASN A 67 4.67 -4.99 4.84
C ASN A 67 3.32 -4.49 5.35
N PRO A 68 3.03 -3.17 5.27
CA PRO A 68 1.76 -2.59 5.75
C PRO A 68 0.49 -3.27 5.22
N VAL A 69 0.46 -3.72 3.95
CA VAL A 69 -0.69 -4.46 3.38
C VAL A 69 -0.98 -5.77 4.13
N SER A 70 0.06 -6.38 4.69
CA SER A 70 -0.10 -7.60 5.48
C SER A 70 -0.74 -7.32 6.82
N LEU A 71 -0.46 -6.17 7.43
CA LEU A 71 -1.17 -5.71 8.62
C LEU A 71 -2.61 -5.33 8.31
N ALA A 72 -2.86 -4.57 7.23
CA ALA A 72 -4.23 -4.27 6.77
C ALA A 72 -5.07 -5.55 6.60
N ARG A 73 -4.48 -6.62 6.02
CA ARG A 73 -5.12 -7.92 5.93
C ARG A 73 -5.40 -8.55 7.30
N ARG A 74 -4.48 -8.43 8.26
CA ARG A 74 -4.70 -8.92 9.63
C ARG A 74 -5.81 -8.14 10.34
N VAL A 75 -5.91 -6.82 10.14
CA VAL A 75 -7.01 -6.01 10.68
C VAL A 75 -8.35 -6.58 10.21
N MET A 76 -8.49 -6.85 8.91
CA MET A 76 -9.70 -7.42 8.32
C MET A 76 -10.05 -8.83 8.83
N ASP A 77 -9.06 -9.70 9.01
CA ASP A 77 -9.30 -11.13 9.33
C ASP A 77 -9.28 -11.45 10.83
N LYS A 78 -8.61 -10.63 11.64
CA LYS A 78 -8.24 -10.96 13.03
C LYS A 78 -8.59 -9.88 14.04
N SER A 79 -9.30 -8.83 13.64
CA SER A 79 -9.82 -7.81 14.54
C SER A 79 -11.31 -7.57 14.30
N PRO A 80 -12.05 -7.01 15.27
CA PRO A 80 -13.41 -6.53 15.05
C PRO A 80 -13.46 -5.15 14.36
N HIS A 81 -12.32 -4.58 13.99
CA HIS A 81 -12.18 -3.23 13.46
C HIS A 81 -11.82 -3.26 11.97
N SER A 82 -12.22 -2.21 11.25
CA SER A 82 -11.85 -2.02 9.84
C SER A 82 -10.61 -1.15 9.65
N TYR A 83 -10.17 -0.44 10.70
CA TYR A 83 -9.09 0.53 10.63
C TYR A 83 -8.37 0.63 11.99
N LEU A 84 -7.04 0.60 11.98
CA LEU A 84 -6.17 0.90 13.13
C LEU A 84 -5.12 1.94 12.71
N ALA A 85 -4.60 2.73 13.63
CA ALA A 85 -3.58 3.72 13.29
C ALA A 85 -2.54 3.89 14.40
N PHE A 86 -1.37 4.40 14.02
CA PHE A 86 -0.25 4.75 14.89
C PHE A 86 0.10 3.61 15.86
N ASP A 87 0.32 3.92 17.14
CA ASP A 87 0.70 2.94 18.17
C ASP A 87 -0.26 1.75 18.25
N GLY A 88 -1.56 1.97 18.06
CA GLY A 88 -2.55 0.88 18.07
C GLY A 88 -2.40 -0.09 16.91
N ALA A 89 -1.96 0.38 15.74
CA ALA A 89 -1.63 -0.48 14.60
C ALA A 89 -0.31 -1.23 14.83
N GLU A 90 0.69 -0.57 15.43
CA GLU A 90 2.00 -1.16 15.76
C GLU A 90 1.88 -2.28 16.82
N ASP A 91 1.11 -2.05 17.89
CA ASP A 91 0.86 -3.04 18.92
C ASP A 91 0.13 -4.26 18.35
N PHE A 92 -0.91 -4.02 17.55
CA PHE A 92 -1.61 -5.09 16.86
C PHE A 92 -0.68 -5.86 15.90
N ALA A 93 0.26 -5.21 15.22
CA ALA A 93 1.22 -5.90 14.36
C ALA A 93 2.09 -6.88 15.15
N ARG A 94 2.57 -6.47 16.33
CA ARG A 94 3.36 -7.31 17.24
C ARG A 94 2.55 -8.49 17.75
N GLU A 95 1.31 -8.27 18.19
CA GLU A 95 0.39 -9.33 18.63
C GLU A 95 0.11 -10.37 17.53
N GLN A 96 0.01 -9.91 16.29
CA GLN A 96 -0.24 -10.77 15.13
C GLN A 96 1.01 -11.52 14.64
N GLY A 97 2.18 -11.27 15.25
CA GLY A 97 3.46 -11.88 14.92
C GLY A 97 3.97 -11.46 13.54
N LEU A 98 3.70 -10.23 13.11
CA LEU A 98 4.26 -9.71 11.87
C LEU A 98 5.72 -9.29 12.05
N GLU A 99 6.47 -9.35 10.96
CA GLU A 99 7.86 -8.88 10.94
C GLU A 99 7.89 -7.35 11.09
N VAL A 100 8.59 -6.91 12.13
CA VAL A 100 8.89 -5.50 12.39
C VAL A 100 10.38 -5.26 12.17
N VAL A 101 10.69 -4.13 11.56
CA VAL A 101 12.05 -3.69 11.19
C VAL A 101 12.27 -2.26 11.69
N ASP A 102 13.52 -1.86 11.82
CA ASP A 102 13.86 -0.47 12.16
C ASP A 102 13.42 0.48 11.04
N ASN A 103 13.04 1.72 11.37
CA ASN A 103 12.56 2.69 10.38
C ASN A 103 13.60 2.97 9.27
N SER A 104 14.89 2.87 9.59
CA SER A 104 15.98 3.02 8.62
C SER A 104 15.96 1.97 7.50
N TYR A 105 15.30 0.81 7.68
CA TYR A 105 15.13 -0.18 6.61
C TYR A 105 14.37 0.41 5.41
N PHE A 106 13.41 1.29 5.67
CA PHE A 106 12.54 1.85 4.63
C PHE A 106 13.17 3.00 3.85
N ILE A 107 14.25 3.58 4.38
CA ILE A 107 14.92 4.76 3.84
C ILE A 107 15.99 4.33 2.83
N THR A 108 15.90 4.84 1.61
CA THR A 108 16.92 4.78 0.56
C THR A 108 17.30 6.20 0.12
N GLU A 109 18.36 6.34 -0.68
CA GLU A 109 18.84 7.64 -1.17
C GLU A 109 17.79 8.36 -2.03
N GLU A 110 16.89 7.59 -2.64
CA GLU A 110 15.90 8.03 -3.61
C GLU A 110 14.53 8.41 -3.00
N ASN A 111 14.29 8.25 -1.69
CA ASN A 111 12.98 8.48 -1.03
C ASN A 111 12.49 9.96 -0.96
N ARG A 112 13.05 10.87 -1.78
CA ARG A 112 12.71 12.29 -1.75
C ARG A 112 11.63 12.62 -2.78
N LEU A 113 10.50 13.15 -2.31
CA LEU A 113 9.46 13.70 -3.17
C LEU A 113 9.84 15.11 -3.64
N ASP A 114 9.42 15.44 -4.86
CA ASP A 114 9.41 16.82 -5.33
C ASP A 114 8.39 17.65 -4.53
N GLU A 115 8.80 18.84 -4.08
CA GLU A 115 7.93 19.72 -3.30
C GLU A 115 6.68 20.13 -4.12
N GLY A 116 5.50 20.14 -3.46
CA GLY A 116 4.24 20.63 -4.04
C GLY A 116 3.37 19.59 -4.74
N PHE A 117 3.77 18.32 -4.78
CA PHE A 117 3.01 17.24 -5.42
C PHE A 117 2.28 16.33 -4.40
N ALA A 118 0.99 16.06 -4.62
CA ALA A 118 0.17 15.17 -3.79
C ALA A 118 -0.51 14.08 -4.63
N GLY A 119 -0.62 12.88 -4.07
CA GLY A 119 -1.31 11.75 -4.68
C GLY A 119 -2.80 11.73 -4.33
N LEU A 120 -3.65 11.35 -5.28
CA LEU A 120 -5.07 11.10 -5.05
C LEU A 120 -5.43 9.69 -5.48
N ILE A 121 -6.16 8.96 -4.65
CA ILE A 121 -6.88 7.73 -5.01
C ILE A 121 -8.34 7.94 -4.58
N ALA A 122 -9.28 7.79 -5.50
CA ALA A 122 -10.70 7.89 -5.24
C ALA A 122 -11.42 6.66 -5.82
N VAL A 123 -12.40 6.15 -5.09
CA VAL A 123 -13.30 5.07 -5.54
C VAL A 123 -14.74 5.55 -5.37
N SER A 124 -15.55 5.47 -6.42
CA SER A 124 -16.97 5.85 -6.38
C SER A 124 -17.83 4.74 -5.78
N GLY A 125 -19.09 5.06 -5.42
CA GLY A 125 -20.04 4.07 -4.90
C GLY A 125 -20.44 2.98 -5.90
N THR A 126 -20.08 3.13 -7.18
CA THR A 126 -20.29 2.16 -8.25
C THR A 126 -19.01 1.39 -8.61
N GLY A 127 -17.89 1.62 -7.91
CA GLY A 127 -16.63 0.90 -8.10
C GLY A 127 -15.69 1.52 -9.14
N GLU A 128 -15.97 2.72 -9.63
CA GLU A 128 -15.06 3.45 -10.52
C GLU A 128 -13.84 3.93 -9.72
N VAL A 129 -12.65 3.85 -10.31
CA VAL A 129 -11.41 4.25 -9.64
C VAL A 129 -10.74 5.38 -10.40
N ALA A 130 -10.34 6.44 -9.68
CA ALA A 130 -9.55 7.55 -10.21
C ALA A 130 -8.29 7.74 -9.38
N TYR A 131 -7.15 7.91 -10.06
CA TYR A 131 -5.89 8.15 -9.38
C TYR A 131 -4.91 9.02 -10.20
N GLY A 132 -4.32 10.06 -9.60
CA GLY A 132 -3.27 10.91 -10.21
C GLY A 132 -1.87 10.79 -9.58
N PHE A 133 -0.84 10.47 -10.37
CA PHE A 133 0.50 10.23 -9.86
C PHE A 133 1.23 11.51 -9.44
N ASN A 134 2.09 11.44 -8.43
CA ASN A 134 2.72 12.61 -7.80
C ASN A 134 4.23 12.48 -7.58
N CYS A 135 4.83 11.31 -7.80
CA CYS A 135 6.28 11.13 -7.77
C CYS A 135 6.72 9.95 -8.63
N THR A 136 7.95 10.01 -9.11
CA THR A 136 8.63 8.92 -9.80
C THR A 136 8.69 7.69 -8.90
N GLY A 137 8.43 6.52 -9.48
CA GLY A 137 8.41 5.26 -8.73
C GLY A 137 7.09 5.00 -7.97
N MET A 138 6.14 5.93 -7.94
CA MET A 138 4.82 5.59 -7.41
C MET A 138 4.06 4.70 -8.40
N PHE A 139 3.64 3.53 -7.91
CA PHE A 139 2.76 2.61 -8.60
C PHE A 139 1.33 2.76 -8.10
N ARG A 140 0.36 2.61 -9.01
CA ARG A 140 -1.04 2.41 -8.64
C ARG A 140 -1.63 1.30 -9.46
N GLY A 141 -2.32 0.41 -8.77
CA GLY A 141 -3.02 -0.71 -9.35
C GLY A 141 -4.48 -0.66 -8.95
N CYS A 142 -5.38 -0.84 -9.91
CA CYS A 142 -6.79 -1.12 -9.68
C CYS A 142 -7.10 -2.51 -10.21
N ALA A 143 -7.88 -3.28 -9.46
CA ALA A 143 -8.49 -4.50 -9.96
C ALA A 143 -9.92 -4.61 -9.43
N THR A 144 -10.85 -5.05 -10.27
CA THR A 144 -12.29 -5.19 -9.97
C THR A 144 -12.76 -6.61 -10.27
N GLU A 145 -13.90 -6.99 -9.68
CA GLU A 145 -14.47 -8.35 -9.80
C GLU A 145 -14.94 -8.69 -11.23
N ASP A 146 -15.25 -7.69 -12.05
CA ASP A 146 -15.61 -7.86 -13.47
C ASP A 146 -14.39 -8.05 -14.39
N GLY A 147 -13.18 -8.12 -13.82
CA GLY A 147 -11.95 -8.44 -14.53
C GLY A 147 -11.21 -7.21 -15.08
N PHE A 148 -11.63 -5.99 -14.74
CA PHE A 148 -10.79 -4.81 -15.02
C PHE A 148 -9.56 -4.85 -14.11
N MET A 149 -8.38 -4.69 -14.72
CA MET A 149 -7.10 -4.61 -14.04
C MET A 149 -6.26 -3.54 -14.74
N GLU A 150 -5.87 -2.52 -13.99
CA GLU A 150 -5.00 -1.46 -14.47
C GLU A 150 -3.83 -1.31 -13.51
N VAL A 151 -2.64 -1.12 -14.08
CA VAL A 151 -1.41 -0.80 -13.38
C VAL A 151 -0.79 0.38 -14.10
N GLY A 152 -0.50 1.45 -13.37
CA GLY A 152 0.28 2.58 -13.86
C GLY A 152 1.47 2.86 -12.95
N ILE A 153 2.58 3.25 -13.57
CA ILE A 153 3.79 3.72 -12.90
C ILE A 153 4.09 5.12 -13.45
N TRP A 154 4.47 6.03 -12.57
CA TRP A 154 4.97 7.34 -12.96
C TRP A 154 6.48 7.30 -13.13
N GLU A 155 6.93 7.63 -14.34
CA GLU A 155 8.33 7.93 -14.67
C GLU A 155 8.61 9.42 -14.46
#